data_AF-A0A976GZY1-F1
#
_entry.id   AF-A0A976GZY1-F1
#
_cell.length_a   1.000
_cell.length_b   1.000
_cell.length_c   1.000
_cell.angle_alpha   90.00
_cell.angle_beta   90.00
_cell.angle_gamma   90.00
#
_symmetry.space_group_name_H-M   'P 1'
#
loop_
_entity.id
_entity.type
_entity.pdbx_description
1 polymer ?
#
loop_
_entity_poly.entity_id
_entity_poly.type
_entity_poly.pdbx_seq_one_letter_code
_entity_poly.pdbx_strand_id
1 'polypeptide(L)'
;MLSPSGIDCRFQGHDPLPDLPLPPHLRHELMLAVKEALHNILKHAKAKHALITFGLDAHHVLHISLQDDGQGFDFSQVPSRHQTRRSMGLEDLQHRLTNLGGECRIDSEPGKGTCITFLLPLSP
;
A
#
# COMPACT_ATOMS: atom_id res chain seq x y z
N MET A 1 -2.31 14.97 15.37
CA MET A 1 -1.62 15.85 14.41
C MET A 1 -0.41 15.09 13.87
N LEU A 2 -0.34 14.84 12.57
CA LEU A 2 0.88 14.33 11.93
C LEU A 2 1.88 15.49 11.90
N SER A 3 3.01 15.36 12.62
CA SER A 3 4.14 16.28 12.47
C SER A 3 4.69 16.17 11.04
N PRO A 4 5.25 17.23 10.43
CA PRO A 4 5.89 17.13 9.12
C PRO A 4 7.01 16.11 9.23
N SER A 5 6.83 14.94 8.60
CA SER A 5 7.73 13.80 8.69
C SER A 5 9.01 13.97 7.89
N GLY A 6 9.15 15.08 7.14
CA GLY A 6 10.32 15.38 6.31
C GLY A 6 10.44 14.54 5.03
N ILE A 7 9.41 13.76 4.70
CA ILE A 7 9.35 12.93 3.49
C ILE A 7 8.71 13.73 2.35
N ASP A 8 9.35 13.70 1.17
CA ASP A 8 8.76 14.14 -0.11
C ASP A 8 7.84 13.03 -0.63
N CYS A 9 6.52 13.24 -0.48
CA CYS A 9 5.50 12.33 -0.99
C CYS A 9 4.95 12.85 -2.32
N ARG A 10 5.11 12.07 -3.38
CA ARG A 10 4.55 12.35 -4.71
C ARG A 10 3.37 11.44 -5.02
N PHE A 11 2.38 12.00 -5.71
CA PHE A 11 1.20 11.28 -6.18
C PHE A 11 1.17 11.36 -7.70
N GLN A 12 1.04 10.21 -8.36
CA GLN A 12 1.01 10.11 -9.81
C GLN A 12 -0.14 9.21 -10.25
N GLY A 13 -1.13 9.79 -10.92
CA GLY A 13 -2.17 9.04 -11.62
C GLY A 13 -1.72 8.67 -13.03
N HIS A 14 -2.07 7.46 -13.47
CA HIS A 14 -2.04 7.08 -14.89
C HIS A 14 -3.45 7.19 -15.45
N ASP A 15 -3.60 7.99 -16.52
CA ASP A 15 -4.87 8.34 -17.17
C ASP A 15 -5.91 8.97 -16.22
N PRO A 16 -6.91 9.71 -16.73
CA PRO A 16 -8.02 10.11 -15.90
C PRO A 16 -8.77 8.85 -15.45
N LEU A 17 -8.77 8.59 -14.14
CA LEU A 17 -9.63 7.56 -13.56
C LEU A 17 -11.08 7.88 -13.98
N PRO A 18 -11.83 6.90 -14.53
CA PRO A 18 -13.24 7.11 -14.81
C PRO A 18 -13.97 7.42 -13.50
N ASP A 19 -15.08 8.15 -13.60
CA ASP A 19 -15.99 8.38 -12.47
C ASP A 19 -16.72 7.07 -12.15
N LEU A 20 -16.00 6.16 -11.50
CA LEU A 20 -16.45 4.82 -11.16
C LEU A 20 -16.82 4.81 -9.66
N PRO A 21 -18.11 4.76 -9.32
CA PRO A 21 -18.54 4.81 -7.94
C PRO A 21 -18.07 3.56 -7.19
N LEU A 22 -17.04 3.73 -6.37
CA LEU A 22 -16.60 2.66 -5.47
C LEU A 22 -17.66 2.40 -4.38
N PRO A 23 -18.10 1.15 -4.20
CA PRO A 23 -18.96 0.76 -3.10
C PRO A 23 -18.40 1.27 -1.77
N PRO A 24 -19.25 1.77 -0.84
CA PRO A 24 -18.77 2.38 0.40
C PRO A 24 -17.82 1.50 1.22
N HIS A 25 -18.10 0.19 1.27
CA HIS A 25 -17.25 -0.78 1.98
C HIS A 25 -15.87 -0.89 1.34
N LEU A 26 -15.82 -0.99 0.00
CA LEU A 26 -14.57 -1.12 -0.76
C LEU A 26 -13.72 0.15 -0.65
N ARG A 27 -14.36 1.32 -0.73
CA ARG A 27 -13.70 2.61 -0.49
C ARG A 27 -13.10 2.71 0.92
N HIS A 28 -13.84 2.25 1.92
CA HIS A 28 -13.38 2.28 3.32
C HIS A 28 -12.16 1.40 3.53
N GLU A 29 -12.23 0.14 3.10
CA GLU A 29 -11.12 -0.81 3.22
C GLU A 29 -9.89 -0.36 2.44
N LEU A 30 -10.07 0.16 1.22
CA LEU A 30 -8.97 0.69 0.44
C LEU A 30 -8.28 1.88 1.13
N MET A 31 -9.07 2.79 1.71
CA MET A 31 -8.53 3.92 2.47
C MET A 31 -7.75 3.46 3.71
N LEU A 32 -8.21 2.41 4.40
CA LEU A 32 -7.49 1.82 5.53
C LEU A 32 -6.18 1.17 5.08
N ALA A 33 -6.20 0.43 3.97
CA ALA A 33 -5.00 -0.20 3.40
C ALA A 33 -3.93 0.83 3.00
N VAL A 34 -4.33 1.86 2.26
CA VAL A 34 -3.43 2.98 1.88
C VAL A 34 -2.89 3.68 3.13
N LYS A 35 -3.74 3.94 4.13
CA LYS A 35 -3.32 4.58 5.37
C LYS A 35 -2.30 3.75 6.13
N GLU A 36 -2.48 2.43 6.21
CA GLU A 36 -1.55 1.53 6.88
C GLU A 36 -0.21 1.43 6.13
N ALA A 37 -0.24 1.38 4.80
CA ALA A 37 0.97 1.44 3.98
C ALA A 37 1.74 2.75 4.18
N LEU A 38 1.07 3.90 4.14
CA LEU A 38 1.69 5.20 4.45
C LEU A 38 2.24 5.24 5.88
N HIS A 39 1.51 4.70 6.84
CA HIS A 39 1.94 4.63 8.23
C HIS A 39 3.21 3.80 8.39
N ASN A 40 3.33 2.68 7.66
CA ASN A 40 4.54 1.87 7.60
C ASN A 40 5.73 2.66 7.04
N ILE A 41 5.54 3.43 5.96
CA ILE A 41 6.58 4.31 5.41
C ILE A 41 7.02 5.33 6.48
N LEU A 42 6.06 6.08 7.03
CA LEU A 42 6.33 7.18 7.96
C LEU A 42 6.99 6.72 9.26
N LYS A 43 6.68 5.52 9.75
CA LYS A 43 7.22 5.01 11.03
C LYS A 43 8.46 4.14 10.90
N HIS A 44 8.61 3.42 9.78
CA HIS A 44 9.56 2.32 9.71
C HIS A 44 10.56 2.45 8.56
N ALA A 45 10.23 3.16 7.48
CA ALA A 45 11.10 3.19 6.31
C ALA A 45 12.36 4.03 6.52
N LYS A 46 12.30 5.10 7.34
CA LYS A 46 13.35 6.15 7.32
C LYS A 46 13.63 6.67 5.90
N ALA A 47 12.60 6.64 5.06
CA ALA A 47 12.65 7.11 3.68
C ALA A 47 12.80 8.64 3.63
N LYS A 48 13.28 9.13 2.49
CA LYS A 48 13.23 10.56 2.14
C LYS A 48 12.16 10.84 1.09
N HIS A 49 11.89 9.85 0.24
CA HIS A 49 10.93 9.96 -0.84
C HIS A 49 9.92 8.81 -0.76
N ALA A 50 8.67 9.13 -1.06
CA ALA A 50 7.63 8.15 -1.29
C ALA A 50 6.88 8.51 -2.57
N LEU A 51 6.58 7.50 -3.38
CA LEU A 51 5.78 7.63 -4.59
C LEU A 51 4.51 6.80 -4.43
N ILE A 52 3.36 7.46 -4.55
CA ILE A 52 2.07 6.80 -4.67
C ILE A 52 1.64 6.88 -6.12
N THR A 53 1.52 5.73 -6.78
CA THR A 53 0.92 5.62 -8.11
C THR A 53 -0.45 4.99 -8.04
N PHE A 54 -1.34 5.41 -8.93
CA PHE A 54 -2.63 4.76 -9.08
C PHE A 54 -3.11 4.82 -10.53
N GLY A 55 -3.90 3.84 -10.94
CA GLY A 55 -4.47 3.76 -12.28
C GLY A 55 -5.49 2.62 -12.38
N LEU A 56 -6.35 2.71 -13.39
CA LEU A 56 -7.29 1.64 -13.74
C LEU A 56 -6.83 1.03 -15.07
N ASP A 57 -6.67 -0.28 -15.11
CA ASP A 57 -6.30 -0.95 -16.36
C ASP A 57 -7.51 -1.27 -17.25
N ALA A 58 -7.23 -1.78 -18.46
CA ALA A 58 -8.25 -2.15 -19.44
C ALA A 58 -9.16 -3.31 -18.98
N HIS A 59 -8.83 -4.00 -17.88
CA HIS A 59 -9.59 -5.10 -17.29
C HIS A 59 -10.39 -4.67 -16.05
N HIS A 60 -10.54 -3.35 -15.83
CA HIS A 60 -11.19 -2.77 -14.65
C HIS A 60 -10.52 -3.16 -13.33
N VAL A 61 -9.21 -3.44 -13.35
CA VAL A 61 -8.44 -3.64 -12.12
C VAL A 61 -7.86 -2.29 -11.70
N LEU A 62 -8.17 -1.87 -10.49
CA LEU A 62 -7.54 -0.72 -9.85
C LEU A 62 -6.18 -1.13 -9.31
N HIS A 63 -5.14 -0.47 -9.81
CA HIS A 63 -3.76 -0.61 -9.34
C HIS A 63 -3.44 0.59 -8.47
N ILE A 64 -2.99 0.34 -7.24
CA ILE A 64 -2.42 1.37 -6.36
C ILE A 64 -1.09 0.85 -5.84
N SER A 65 -0.01 1.60 -6.04
CA SER A 65 1.30 1.24 -5.51
C SER A 65 1.84 2.36 -4.63
N LEU A 66 2.43 1.98 -3.51
CA LEU A 66 3.16 2.86 -2.60
C LEU A 66 4.59 2.37 -2.52
N GLN A 67 5.51 3.19 -3.03
CA GLN A 67 6.94 2.90 -3.03
C GLN A 67 7.69 3.91 -2.16
N ASP A 68 8.67 3.45 -1.38
CA ASP A 68 9.59 4.29 -0.61
C ASP A 68 11.05 3.93 -0.89
N ASP A 69 11.95 4.89 -0.69
CA ASP A 69 13.41 4.73 -0.82
C ASP A 69 14.12 4.44 0.51
N GLY A 70 13.38 3.90 1.48
CA GLY A 70 13.85 3.70 2.84
C GLY A 70 14.75 2.48 3.02
N GLN A 71 14.93 2.11 4.29
CA GLN A 71 15.81 1.01 4.70
C GLN A 71 15.32 -0.38 4.26
N GLY A 72 14.10 -0.51 3.74
CA GLY A 72 13.47 -1.78 3.41
C GLY A 72 13.48 -2.79 4.57
N PHE A 73 13.14 -4.04 4.28
CA PHE A 73 13.18 -5.16 5.22
C PHE A 73 13.05 -6.47 4.45
N ASP A 74 13.51 -7.57 5.05
CA ASP A 74 13.25 -8.90 4.49
C ASP A 74 11.88 -9.39 4.98
N PHE A 75 10.89 -9.38 4.10
CA PHE A 75 9.52 -9.84 4.42
C PHE A 75 9.48 -11.32 4.81
N SER A 76 10.35 -12.16 4.24
CA SER A 76 10.41 -13.60 4.54
C SER A 76 10.94 -13.91 5.95
N GLN A 77 11.72 -12.99 6.50
CA GLN A 77 12.29 -13.08 7.86
C GLN A 77 11.43 -12.40 8.91
N VAL A 78 10.29 -11.80 8.53
CA VAL A 78 9.31 -11.28 9.47
C VAL A 78 8.61 -12.49 10.11
N PRO A 79 8.86 -12.81 11.39
CA PRO A 79 8.37 -14.06 11.95
C PRO A 79 6.84 -13.99 12.12
N SER A 80 6.10 -14.88 11.44
CA SER A 80 4.64 -15.00 11.62
C SER A 80 4.23 -15.33 13.07
N ARG A 81 5.18 -15.76 13.90
CA ARG A 81 4.98 -16.13 15.32
C ARG A 81 5.44 -15.08 16.33
N HIS A 82 6.14 -14.03 15.90
CA HIS A 82 6.44 -12.90 16.77
C HIS A 82 5.61 -11.70 16.33
N GLN A 83 4.56 -11.45 17.13
CA GLN A 83 3.68 -10.28 17.17
C GLN A 83 4.45 -8.95 17.24
N THR A 84 5.25 -8.62 16.24
CA THR A 84 5.63 -7.23 16.01
C THR A 84 4.41 -6.55 15.42
N ARG A 85 4.11 -5.32 15.84
CA ARG A 85 2.97 -4.56 15.27
C ARG A 85 3.07 -4.43 13.74
N ARG A 86 4.29 -4.49 13.19
CA ARG A 86 4.58 -4.40 11.76
C ARG A 86 4.14 -5.64 10.97
N SER A 87 4.39 -6.85 11.49
CA SER A 87 3.95 -8.09 10.82
C SER A 87 2.43 -8.21 10.81
N MET A 88 1.79 -7.91 11.95
CA MET A 88 0.34 -7.88 12.06
C MET A 88 -0.30 -6.88 11.07
N GLY A 89 0.26 -5.68 10.92
CA GLY A 89 -0.30 -4.68 10.01
C GLY A 89 -0.26 -5.07 8.52
N LEU A 90 0.81 -5.73 8.07
CA LEU A 90 0.98 -6.14 6.67
C LEU A 90 0.21 -7.42 6.32
N GLU A 91 0.22 -8.42 7.21
CA GLU A 91 -0.59 -9.64 7.04
C GLU A 91 -2.09 -9.29 7.05
N ASP A 92 -2.53 -8.44 7.97
CA ASP A 92 -3.89 -7.92 8.00
C ASP A 92 -4.27 -7.22 6.70
N LEU A 93 -3.35 -6.46 6.12
CA LEU A 93 -3.56 -5.76 4.86
C LEU A 93 -3.77 -6.78 3.73
N GLN A 94 -2.92 -7.80 3.63
CA GLN A 94 -3.08 -8.88 2.66
C GLN A 94 -4.42 -9.61 2.82
N HIS A 95 -4.81 -9.94 4.04
CA HIS A 95 -6.09 -10.57 4.33
C HIS A 95 -7.29 -9.69 3.93
N ARG A 96 -7.27 -8.39 4.27
CA ARG A 96 -8.34 -7.45 3.91
C ARG A 96 -8.53 -7.34 2.40
N LEU A 97 -7.44 -7.18 1.64
CA LEU A 97 -7.49 -7.06 0.18
C LEU A 97 -7.98 -8.37 -0.45
N THR A 98 -7.52 -9.51 0.06
CA THR A 98 -7.99 -10.84 -0.38
C THR A 98 -9.49 -11.01 -0.15
N ASN A 99 -10.02 -10.57 1.00
CA ASN A 99 -11.45 -10.63 1.32
C ASN A 99 -12.32 -9.77 0.38
N LEU A 100 -11.74 -8.77 -0.29
CA LEU A 100 -12.40 -7.96 -1.30
C LEU A 100 -12.30 -8.54 -2.71
N GLY A 101 -11.70 -9.73 -2.87
CA GLY A 101 -11.39 -10.32 -4.17
C GLY A 101 -10.20 -9.66 -4.89
N GLY A 102 -9.43 -8.83 -4.17
CA GLY A 102 -8.21 -8.21 -4.64
C GLY A 102 -6.95 -8.95 -4.18
N GLU A 103 -5.81 -8.33 -4.44
CA GLU A 103 -4.48 -8.83 -4.10
C GLU A 103 -3.64 -7.71 -3.47
N CYS A 104 -2.79 -8.07 -2.51
CA CYS A 104 -1.75 -7.19 -1.98
C CYS A 104 -0.39 -7.86 -2.12
N ARG A 105 0.50 -7.23 -2.90
CA ARG A 105 1.90 -7.64 -3.07
C ARG A 105 2.80 -6.72 -2.26
N ILE A 106 3.80 -7.29 -1.60
CA ILE A 106 4.78 -6.55 -0.81
C ILE A 106 6.15 -6.99 -1.29
N ASP A 107 6.86 -6.08 -1.92
CA ASP A 107 8.23 -6.26 -2.37
C ASP A 107 9.13 -5.36 -1.52
N SER A 108 9.99 -5.96 -0.70
CA SER A 108 10.94 -5.22 0.11
C SER A 108 12.25 -5.97 0.23
N GLU A 109 13.34 -5.22 0.20
CA GLU A 109 14.67 -5.73 0.44
C GLU A 109 15.45 -4.76 1.32
N PRO A 110 16.24 -5.25 2.30
CA PRO A 110 17.09 -4.39 3.11
C PRO A 110 17.99 -3.47 2.26
N GLY A 111 17.89 -2.17 2.49
CA GLY A 111 18.64 -1.13 1.78
C GLY A 111 18.08 -0.71 0.42
N LYS A 112 16.98 -1.32 -0.07
CA LYS A 112 16.36 -0.97 -1.36
C LYS A 112 14.97 -0.35 -1.25
N GLY A 113 14.46 -0.17 -0.04
CA GLY A 113 13.13 0.37 0.21
C GLY A 113 12.02 -0.69 0.22
N THR A 114 10.79 -0.22 0.06
CA THR A 114 9.59 -1.05 0.06
C THR A 114 8.68 -0.61 -1.08
N CYS A 115 8.03 -1.57 -1.74
CA CYS A 115 6.92 -1.35 -2.64
C CYS A 115 5.74 -2.20 -2.18
N ILE A 116 4.60 -1.56 -1.94
CA ILE A 116 3.34 -2.23 -1.61
C ILE A 116 2.37 -1.96 -2.75
N THR A 117 1.84 -3.02 -3.36
CA THR A 117 0.93 -2.92 -4.50
C THR A 117 -0.42 -3.55 -4.18
N PHE A 118 -1.50 -2.78 -4.34
CA PHE A 118 -2.88 -3.22 -4.26
C PHE A 118 -3.45 -3.39 -5.66
N LEU A 119 -4.04 -4.56 -5.90
CA LEU A 119 -4.76 -4.88 -7.12
C LEU A 119 -6.20 -5.18 -6.73
N LEU A 120 -7.15 -4.43 -7.27
CA LEU A 120 -8.54 -4.59 -6.89
C LEU A 120 -9.43 -4.62 -8.12
N PRO A 121 -9.99 -5.78 -8.48
CA PRO A 121 -10.99 -5.86 -9.52
C PRO A 121 -12.20 -5.01 -9.13
N LEU A 122 -12.57 -4.09 -10.01
CA LEU A 122 -13.79 -3.30 -9.87
C LEU A 122 -14.83 -3.89 -10.80
N SER A 123 -16.02 -4.19 -10.26
CA SER A 123 -17.16 -4.49 -11.10
C SER A 123 -17.52 -3.25 -11.92
N PRO A 124 -17.71 -3.37 -13.25
CA PRO A 124 -18.16 -2.26 -14.10
C PRO A 124 -19.58 -1.79 -13.74
#